data_AF-A0A830FPU3-F1
#
_entry.id   AF-A0A830FPU3-F1
#
_cell.length_a   1.000
_cell.length_b   1.000
_cell.length_c   1.000
_cell.angle_alpha   90.00
_cell.angle_beta   90.00
_cell.angle_gamma   90.00
#
_symmetry.space_group_name_H-M   'P 1'
#
loop_
_entity.id
_entity.type
_entity.pdbx_description
1 polymer ?
#
loop_
_entity_poly.entity_id
_entity_poly.type
_entity_poly.pdbx_seq_one_letter_code
_entity_poly.pdbx_strand_id
1 'polypeptide(L)' 'MLDPSDLAPADEALLSLLREGRITAPYAAAETGYNLQYVRDRLTRLVEHGNVEKVHEGLYELVEDPRE' A
#
# COMPACT_ATOMS: atom_id res chain seq x y z
N MET A 1 -0.16 -9.85 9.29
CA MET A 1 -0.32 -8.41 9.50
C MET A 1 1.01 -7.81 9.91
N LEU A 2 1.33 -6.60 9.46
CA LEU A 2 2.47 -5.83 9.99
C LEU A 2 2.13 -5.19 11.34
N ASP A 3 3.15 -4.99 12.18
CA ASP A 3 3.06 -4.10 13.35
C ASP A 3 3.25 -2.64 12.91
N PRO A 4 2.58 -1.65 13.51
CA PRO A 4 2.77 -0.25 13.15
C PRO A 4 4.24 0.20 13.23
N SER A 5 5.03 -0.38 14.14
CA SER A 5 6.46 -0.06 14.28
C SER A 5 7.35 -0.60 13.14
N ASP A 6 6.84 -1.54 12.32
CA ASP A 6 7.52 -2.11 11.15
C ASP A 6 7.25 -1.33 9.85
N LEU A 7 6.43 -0.27 9.91
CA LEU A 7 6.05 0.52 8.75
C LEU A 7 7.16 1.50 8.35
N ALA A 8 7.46 1.54 7.06
CA ALA A 8 8.26 2.60 6.48
C ALA A 8 7.36 3.82 6.17
N PRO A 9 7.93 5.03 6.02
CA PRO A 9 7.15 6.22 5.61
C PRO A 9 6.35 6.01 4.31
N ALA A 10 6.86 5.19 3.40
CA ALA A 10 6.15 4.82 2.18
C ALA A 10 4.93 3.92 2.45
N ASP A 11 4.98 3.02 3.42
CA ASP A 11 3.80 2.22 3.78
C ASP A 11 2.70 3.09 4.35
N GLU A 12 3.04 4.02 5.25
CA GLU A 12 2.08 4.95 5.83
C GLU A 12 1.39 5.80 4.75
N ALA A 13 2.16 6.30 3.79
CA ALA A 13 1.61 7.06 2.67
C ALA A 13 0.65 6.21 1.81
N LEU A 14 1.04 4.97 1.50
CA LEU A 14 0.21 4.05 0.73
C LEU A 14 -1.07 3.66 1.49
N LEU A 15 -0.97 3.35 2.78
CA LEU A 15 -2.11 3.01 3.62
C LEU A 15 -3.08 4.20 3.73
N SER A 16 -2.59 5.44 3.81
CA SER A 16 -3.44 6.63 3.77
C SER A 16 -4.24 6.74 2.46
N LEU A 17 -3.60 6.53 1.31
CA LEU A 17 -4.31 6.50 0.02
C LEU A 17 -5.32 5.34 -0.06
N LEU A 18 -4.94 4.16 0.44
CA LEU A 18 -5.78 2.97 0.47
C LEU A 18 -7.01 3.12 1.37
N ARG A 19 -6.95 3.95 2.42
CA ARG A 19 -8.12 4.30 3.25
C ARG A 19 -9.13 5.16 2.48
N GLU A 20 -8.69 5.95 1.51
CA GLU A 20 -9.58 6.77 0.67
C GLU A 20 -10.27 5.93 -0.41
N GLY A 21 -9.67 4.80 -0.79
CA GLY A 21 -10.25 3.82 -1.69
C GLY A 21 -9.21 2.96 -2.40
N ARG A 22 -9.65 2.25 -3.43
CA ARG A 22 -8.77 1.41 -4.23
C ARG A 22 -7.76 2.24 -5.00
N ILE A 23 -6.52 1.76 -5.07
CA ILE A 23 -5.44 2.45 -5.77
C ILE A 23 -4.81 1.56 -6.84
N THR A 24 -4.13 2.21 -7.79
CA THR A 24 -3.17 1.53 -8.66
C THR A 24 -1.75 1.96 -8.29
N ALA A 25 -0.77 1.09 -8.55
CA ALA A 25 0.64 1.43 -8.28
C ALA A 25 1.12 2.70 -9.04
N PRO A 26 0.75 2.92 -10.32
CA PRO A 26 1.07 4.18 -11.01
C PRO A 26 0.45 5.42 -10.36
N TYR A 27 -0.82 5.33 -9.93
CA TYR A 27 -1.50 6.41 -9.23
C TYR A 27 -0.78 6.74 -7.91
N ALA A 28 -0.51 5.72 -7.08
CA ALA A 28 0.16 5.94 -5.82
C ALA A 28 1.60 6.48 -5.97
N ALA A 29 2.33 6.07 -7.01
CA ALA A 29 3.63 6.67 -7.33
C ALA A 29 3.53 8.16 -7.67
N ALA A 30 2.49 8.56 -8.42
CA ALA A 30 2.26 9.97 -8.73
C ALA A 30 1.91 10.79 -7.48
N GLU A 31 1.04 10.28 -6.61
CA GLU A 31 0.60 10.98 -5.40
C GLU A 31 1.70 11.06 -4.32
N THR A 32 2.48 10.01 -4.16
CA THR A 32 3.52 9.94 -3.10
C THR A 32 4.87 10.51 -3.53
N GLY A 33 5.11 10.66 -4.83
CA GLY A 33 6.43 11.02 -5.39
C GLY A 33 7.48 9.91 -5.29
N TYR A 34 7.15 8.74 -4.75
CA TYR A 34 8.05 7.58 -4.77
C TYR A 34 8.10 6.98 -6.18
N ASN A 35 9.25 6.39 -6.52
CA ASN A 35 9.37 5.71 -7.80
C ASN A 35 8.45 4.48 -7.86
N LEU A 36 7.97 4.16 -9.06
CA LEU A 36 7.00 3.09 -9.29
C LEU A 36 7.46 1.70 -8.83
N GLN A 37 8.74 1.38 -8.97
CA GLN A 37 9.27 0.09 -8.52
C GLN A 37 9.17 -0.02 -6.99
N TYR A 38 9.60 1.02 -6.28
CA TYR A 38 9.53 1.04 -4.82
C TYR A 38 8.09 0.93 -4.32
N VAL A 39 7.14 1.64 -4.95
CA VAL A 39 5.71 1.51 -4.63
C VAL A 39 5.22 0.08 -4.82
N ARG A 40 5.60 -0.60 -5.90
CA ARG A 40 5.24 -2.01 -6.14
C ARG A 40 5.82 -2.94 -5.09
N ASP A 41 7.07 -2.71 -4.67
CA ASP A 41 7.70 -3.51 -3.63
C ASP A 41 6.98 -3.33 -2.29
N ARG A 42 6.59 -2.10 -1.94
CA ARG A 42 5.82 -1.81 -0.71
C ARG A 42 4.42 -2.43 -0.76
N LEU A 43 3.70 -2.30 -1.88
CA LEU A 43 2.39 -2.94 -2.05
C LEU A 43 2.49 -4.46 -1.98
N THR A 44 3.54 -5.06 -2.54
CA THR A 44 3.79 -6.51 -2.45
C THR A 44 3.97 -6.93 -1.00
N ARG A 45 4.79 -6.20 -0.23
CA ARG A 45 4.96 -6.46 1.21
C ARG A 45 3.63 -6.37 1.96
N LEU A 46 2.83 -5.31 1.73
CA LEU A 46 1.53 -5.16 2.39
C LEU A 46 0.57 -6.32 2.04
N VAL A 47 0.64 -6.83 0.82
CA VAL A 47 -0.13 -8.01 0.38
C VAL A 47 0.35 -9.28 1.07
N GLU A 48 1.66 -9.52 1.12
CA GLU A 48 2.25 -10.69 1.80
C GLU A 48 1.86 -10.77 3.28
N HIS A 49 1.69 -9.61 3.93
CA HIS A 49 1.27 -9.53 5.32
C HIS A 49 -0.26 -9.43 5.51
N GLY A 50 -1.06 -9.44 4.44
CA GLY A 50 -2.52 -9.45 4.49
C GLY A 50 -3.16 -8.10 4.86
N ASN A 51 -2.41 -7.01 4.84
CA ASN A 51 -2.93 -5.66 5.08
C ASN A 51 -3.66 -5.10 3.86
N VAL A 52 -3.23 -5.52 2.67
CA VAL A 52 -3.76 -5.10 1.37
C VAL A 52 -4.04 -6.34 0.55
N GLU A 53 -5.04 -6.30 -0.33
CA GLU A 53 -5.24 -7.35 -1.33
C GLU A 53 -5.21 -6.79 -2.75
N LYS A 54 -4.94 -7.67 -3.70
CA LYS A 54 -4.91 -7.34 -5.13
C LYS A 54 -6.20 -7.85 -5.78
N VAL A 55 -7.18 -6.95 -5.93
CA VAL A 55 -8.51 -7.29 -6.46
C VAL A 55 -8.52 -7.45 -7.99
N HIS A 56 -7.55 -6.83 -8.67
CA HIS A 56 -7.30 -7.03 -10.11
C HIS A 56 -5.82 -6.77 -10.42
N GLU A 57 -5.38 -7.10 -11.63
CA GLU A 57 -4.07 -6.68 -12.13
C GLU A 57 -3.85 -5.17 -11.94
N GLY A 58 -2.92 -4.83 -11.05
CA GLY A 58 -2.52 -3.46 -10.74
C GLY A 58 -3.46 -2.67 -9.83
N LEU A 59 -4.57 -3.27 -9.35
CA LEU A 59 -5.57 -2.63 -8.49
C LEU A 59 -5.56 -3.24 -7.08
N TYR A 60 -5.42 -2.39 -6.07
CA TYR A 60 -5.21 -2.78 -4.68
C TYR A 60 -6.29 -2.19 -3.78
N GLU A 61 -6.69 -2.94 -2.76
CA GLU A 61 -7.70 -2.56 -1.76
C GLU A 61 -7.17 -2.81 -0.35
N LEU A 62 -7.55 -1.94 0.59
CA LEU A 62 -7.23 -2.12 2.00
C LEU A 62 -8.06 -3.25 2.58
N VAL A 63 -7.41 -4.21 3.22
CA VAL A 63 -8.09 -5.27 3.98
C VAL A 63 -8.15 -4.88 5.45
N GLU A 64 -6.99 -4.54 6.01
CA GLU A 64 -6.85 -4.18 7.43
C GLU A 64 -5.67 -3.22 7.60
N ASP A 65 -5.94 -2.06 8.20
CA ASP A 65 -4.93 -1.04 8.46
C ASP A 65 -4.11 -1.41 9.70
N PRO A 66 -2.81 -1.73 9.58
CA PRO A 66 -1.97 -2.12 10.72
C PRO A 66 -1.71 -0.96 11.69
N ARG A 67 -2.23 0.24 11.42
CA ARG A 67 -2.11 1.42 12.28
C ARG A 67 -3.26 1.54 13.30
N GLU A 68 -4.24 0.63 13.27
CA GLU A 68 -5.42 0.62 14.14
C GLU A 68 -5.42 -0.51 15.18
#